data_AF-A0A1B6C765-F1
#
_entry.id   AF-A0A1B6C765-F1
#
_cell.length_a   1.000
_cell.length_b   1.000
_cell.length_c   1.000
_cell.angle_alpha   90.00
_cell.angle_beta   90.00
_cell.angle_gamma   90.00
#
_symmetry.space_group_name_H-M   'P 1'
#
loop_
_entity.id
_entity.type
_entity.pdbx_description
1 polymer ?
#
loop_
_entity_poly.entity_id
_entity_poly.type
_entity_poly.pdbx_seq_one_letter_code
_entity_poly.pdbx_strand_id
1 'polypeptide(L)'
;MALIKQVVPWFNKQEWLDVYKSAFSSNIELQKIAFQQMNIWRFRVPNLCLGIECTQALLHLFICEKKEYSDGSFVFESHDLLPLYTTAIMRFLNHLQGLCDNITLYKMAYKFNIPEWIVNLRHETAHGNNLPHITLLREAALFIFNWLDENYWQRELKAMTDVFVDQSQCIADKDADKTDMLLELWKSVKLYKLVGHINIKEIPNRKEMWEMMKELQNITINTGHNNNNDINNQPSLKYLMK
;
A
#
# COMPACT_ATOMS: atom_id res chain seq x y z
N MET A 1 -9.54 21.87 1.31
CA MET A 1 -8.86 20.63 1.74
C MET A 1 -7.55 20.53 0.98
N ALA A 2 -6.43 20.32 1.66
CA ALA A 2 -5.15 20.13 0.98
C ALA A 2 -5.11 18.74 0.35
N LEU A 3 -4.65 18.63 -0.91
CA LEU A 3 -4.44 17.35 -1.57
C LEU A 3 -3.23 16.65 -0.95
N ILE A 4 -3.46 15.48 -0.35
CA ILE A 4 -2.39 14.64 0.18
C ILE A 4 -1.84 13.80 -0.97
N LYS A 5 -0.54 13.95 -1.29
CA LYS A 5 0.14 13.11 -2.28
C LYS A 5 0.58 11.82 -1.59
N GLN A 6 0.00 10.69 -1.98
CA GLN A 6 0.32 9.37 -1.44
C GLN A 6 0.74 8.43 -2.57
N VAL A 7 1.77 7.62 -2.33
CA VAL A 7 2.15 6.52 -3.22
C VAL A 7 1.18 5.37 -3.02
N VAL A 8 0.56 4.92 -4.11
CA VAL A 8 -0.45 3.86 -4.12
C VAL A 8 -0.05 2.72 -5.05
N PRO A 9 -0.47 1.47 -4.79
CA PRO A 9 -0.06 0.31 -5.58
C PRO A 9 -0.87 0.11 -6.88
N TRP A 10 -2.03 0.75 -7.02
CA TRP A 10 -2.81 0.73 -8.28
C TRP A 10 -2.29 1.79 -9.25
N PHE A 11 -2.38 1.49 -10.54
CA PHE A 11 -1.94 2.35 -11.63
C PHE A 11 -2.83 3.58 -11.78
N ASN A 12 -4.15 3.40 -11.67
CA ASN A 12 -5.12 4.48 -11.77
C ASN A 12 -6.38 4.18 -10.94
N LYS A 13 -7.25 5.18 -10.82
CA LYS A 13 -8.53 5.08 -10.10
C LYS A 13 -9.45 3.99 -10.68
N GLN A 14 -9.40 3.76 -11.98
CA GLN A 14 -10.22 2.75 -12.65
C GLN A 14 -9.81 1.32 -12.22
N GLU A 15 -8.51 1.01 -12.17
CA GLU A 15 -8.00 -0.28 -11.67
C GLU A 15 -8.48 -0.52 -10.24
N TRP A 16 -8.42 0.50 -9.39
CA TRP A 16 -8.91 0.41 -8.02
C TRP A 16 -10.42 0.13 -7.96
N LEU A 17 -11.21 0.83 -8.78
CA LEU A 17 -12.66 0.65 -8.88
C LEU A 17 -13.06 -0.75 -9.37
N ASP A 18 -12.34 -1.29 -10.35
CA ASP A 18 -12.62 -2.61 -10.90
C ASP A 18 -12.33 -3.71 -9.86
N VAL A 19 -11.23 -3.58 -9.11
CA VAL A 19 -10.92 -4.48 -7.99
C VAL A 19 -11.97 -4.36 -6.89
N TYR A 20 -12.37 -3.14 -6.53
CA TYR A 20 -13.42 -2.91 -5.54
C TYR A 20 -14.72 -3.60 -5.92
N LYS A 21 -15.24 -3.34 -7.14
CA LYS A 21 -16.48 -3.98 -7.63
C LYS A 21 -16.37 -5.50 -7.69
N SER A 22 -15.21 -6.01 -8.10
CA SER A 22 -14.97 -7.45 -8.20
C SER A 22 -14.91 -8.11 -6.81
N ALA A 23 -14.26 -7.47 -5.83
CA ALA A 23 -14.12 -7.95 -4.46
C ALA A 23 -15.48 -8.11 -3.77
N PHE A 24 -16.35 -7.10 -3.85
CA PHE A 24 -17.66 -7.09 -3.19
C PHE A 24 -18.79 -7.67 -4.05
N SER A 25 -18.47 -8.26 -5.20
CA SER A 25 -19.45 -8.96 -6.02
C SER A 25 -19.87 -10.29 -5.39
N SER A 26 -21.07 -10.78 -5.71
CA SER A 26 -21.53 -12.11 -5.30
C SER A 26 -20.86 -13.25 -6.09
N ASN A 27 -20.15 -12.93 -7.18
CA ASN A 27 -19.55 -13.92 -8.08
C ASN A 27 -18.15 -14.32 -7.60
N ILE A 28 -17.94 -15.61 -7.35
CA ILE A 28 -16.68 -16.13 -6.83
C ILE A 28 -15.51 -15.95 -7.80
N GLU A 29 -15.74 -16.00 -9.12
CA GLU A 29 -14.68 -15.82 -10.11
C GLU A 29 -14.18 -14.38 -10.14
N LEU A 30 -15.09 -13.41 -9.99
CA LEU A 30 -14.71 -12.00 -9.83
C LEU A 30 -13.96 -11.77 -8.51
N GLN A 31 -14.40 -12.41 -7.41
CA GLN A 31 -13.68 -12.35 -6.13
C GLN A 31 -12.25 -12.91 -6.24
N LYS A 32 -12.05 -14.01 -7.00
CA LYS A 32 -10.71 -14.57 -7.27
C LYS A 32 -9.84 -13.60 -8.05
N ILE A 33 -10.39 -12.94 -9.09
CA ILE A 33 -9.67 -11.91 -9.86
C ILE A 33 -9.24 -10.76 -8.94
N ALA A 34 -10.15 -10.26 -8.10
CA ALA A 34 -9.85 -9.21 -7.14
C ALA A 34 -8.74 -9.62 -6.17
N PHE A 35 -8.81 -10.84 -5.63
CA PHE A 35 -7.78 -11.40 -4.75
C PHE A 35 -6.41 -11.49 -5.44
N GLN A 36 -6.36 -11.91 -6.70
CA GLN A 36 -5.12 -11.94 -7.48
C GLN A 36 -4.55 -10.53 -7.70
N GLN A 37 -5.40 -9.54 -8.00
CA GLN A 37 -4.96 -8.16 -8.18
C GLN A 37 -4.41 -7.56 -6.87
N MET A 38 -5.05 -7.84 -5.72
CA MET A 38 -4.54 -7.42 -4.41
C MET A 38 -3.17 -8.07 -4.08
N ASN A 39 -2.93 -9.31 -4.52
CA ASN A 39 -1.60 -9.92 -4.42
C ASN A 39 -0.56 -9.17 -5.23
N ILE A 40 -0.88 -8.75 -6.47
CA ILE A 40 0.02 -7.95 -7.30
C ILE A 40 0.34 -6.63 -6.60
N TRP A 41 -0.66 -5.95 -6.05
CA TRP A 41 -0.46 -4.71 -5.30
C TRP A 41 0.48 -4.88 -4.12
N ARG A 42 0.40 -5.99 -3.40
CA ARG A 42 1.31 -6.32 -2.30
C ARG A 42 2.79 -6.38 -2.73
N PHE A 43 3.08 -6.74 -3.97
CA PHE A 43 4.45 -6.76 -4.50
C PHE A 43 4.93 -5.40 -5.03
N ARG A 44 4.02 -4.45 -5.29
CA ARG A 44 4.36 -3.12 -5.81
C ARG A 44 4.81 -2.15 -4.73
N VAL A 45 4.43 -2.39 -3.48
CA VAL A 45 4.73 -1.50 -2.34
C VAL A 45 5.28 -2.30 -1.16
N PRO A 46 6.17 -1.71 -0.33
CA PRO A 46 6.71 -2.41 0.83
C PRO A 46 5.64 -2.74 1.88
N ASN A 47 4.66 -1.85 2.05
CA ASN A 47 3.55 -2.00 2.97
C ASN A 47 2.24 -1.72 2.24
N LEU A 48 1.34 -2.69 2.21
CA LEU A 48 0.02 -2.54 1.59
C LEU A 48 -0.94 -1.85 2.55
N CYS A 49 -1.88 -1.06 2.04
CA CYS A 49 -2.89 -0.40 2.86
C CYS A 49 -3.69 -1.43 3.67
N LEU A 50 -3.89 -1.15 4.96
CA LEU A 50 -4.49 -2.09 5.91
C LEU A 50 -5.87 -2.58 5.47
N GLY A 51 -6.69 -1.70 4.87
CA GLY A 51 -8.00 -2.08 4.36
C GLY A 51 -7.93 -3.13 3.25
N ILE A 52 -6.98 -3.00 2.32
CA ILE A 52 -6.77 -3.98 1.25
C ILE A 52 -6.26 -5.29 1.83
N GLU A 53 -5.31 -5.27 2.77
CA GLU A 53 -4.83 -6.50 3.40
C GLU A 53 -5.94 -7.27 4.12
N CYS A 54 -6.81 -6.57 4.85
CA CYS A 54 -7.93 -7.18 5.56
C CYS A 54 -8.95 -7.76 4.57
N THR A 55 -9.31 -7.00 3.53
CA THR A 55 -10.21 -7.48 2.47
C THR A 55 -9.61 -8.70 1.76
N GLN A 56 -8.31 -8.69 1.46
CA GLN A 56 -7.61 -9.80 0.82
C GLN A 56 -7.66 -11.08 1.67
N ALA A 57 -7.43 -10.96 2.99
CA ALA A 57 -7.50 -12.09 3.91
C ALA A 57 -8.92 -12.71 3.97
N LEU A 58 -9.96 -11.86 3.98
CA LEU A 58 -11.36 -12.30 3.98
C LEU A 58 -11.78 -12.91 2.63
N LEU A 59 -11.33 -12.36 1.50
CA LEU A 59 -11.58 -12.96 0.19
C LEU A 59 -10.96 -14.35 0.08
N HIS A 60 -9.71 -14.52 0.55
CA HIS A 60 -9.06 -15.83 0.58
C HIS A 60 -9.89 -16.85 1.37
N LEU A 61 -10.34 -16.44 2.56
CA LEU A 61 -11.21 -17.23 3.42
C LEU A 61 -12.51 -17.66 2.71
N PHE A 62 -13.25 -16.72 2.12
CA PHE A 62 -14.51 -17.03 1.42
C PHE A 62 -14.30 -17.92 0.19
N ILE A 63 -13.17 -17.76 -0.51
CA ILE A 63 -12.82 -18.61 -1.65
C ILE A 63 -12.51 -20.04 -1.18
N CYS A 64 -11.75 -20.22 -0.09
CA CYS A 64 -11.44 -21.52 0.47
C CYS A 64 -12.70 -22.25 0.96
N GLU A 65 -13.57 -21.55 1.70
CA GLU A 65 -14.81 -22.12 2.22
C GLU A 65 -15.75 -22.59 1.09
N LYS A 66 -15.93 -21.78 0.03
CA LYS A 66 -16.78 -22.18 -1.10
C LYS A 66 -16.24 -23.37 -1.89
N LYS A 67 -14.92 -23.56 -1.96
CA LYS A 67 -14.30 -24.74 -2.62
C LYS A 67 -14.64 -26.04 -1.89
N GLU A 68 -14.66 -25.99 -0.56
CA GLU A 68 -15.03 -27.12 0.30
C GLU A 68 -16.43 -27.65 -0.03
N TYR A 69 -17.38 -26.74 -0.31
CA TYR A 69 -18.75 -27.10 -0.69
C TYR A 69 -18.90 -27.68 -2.10
N SER A 70 -18.02 -27.31 -3.05
CA SER A 70 -18.18 -27.67 -4.46
C SER A 70 -17.50 -28.96 -4.88
N ASP A 71 -16.34 -29.30 -4.28
CA ASP A 71 -15.48 -30.36 -4.82
C ASP A 71 -15.81 -31.74 -4.24
N GLY A 72 -16.43 -31.85 -3.05
CA GLY A 72 -16.67 -33.13 -2.36
C GLY A 72 -15.40 -33.92 -2.01
N SER A 73 -14.26 -33.54 -2.58
CA SER A 73 -12.90 -33.92 -2.23
C SER A 73 -12.38 -32.90 -1.22
N PHE A 74 -12.25 -33.37 0.02
CA PHE A 74 -11.72 -32.60 1.14
C PHE A 74 -10.21 -32.31 0.90
N VAL A 75 -9.88 -31.25 0.17
CA VAL A 75 -8.48 -30.78 0.03
C VAL A 75 -8.05 -29.98 1.27
N PHE A 76 -9.02 -29.39 1.98
CA PHE A 76 -8.85 -28.65 3.24
C PHE A 76 -9.86 -29.22 4.22
N GLU A 77 -9.43 -29.85 5.31
CA GLU A 77 -10.32 -30.42 6.31
C GLU A 77 -11.02 -29.29 7.08
N SER A 78 -12.24 -29.51 7.57
CA SER A 78 -13.02 -28.49 8.31
C SER A 78 -12.27 -27.87 9.51
N HIS A 79 -11.21 -28.56 9.96
CA HIS A 79 -10.24 -28.12 10.96
C HIS A 79 -9.33 -26.96 10.51
N ASP A 80 -9.17 -26.70 9.21
CA ASP A 80 -8.30 -25.67 8.65
C ASP A 80 -8.99 -24.30 8.45
N LEU A 81 -10.33 -24.29 8.36
CA LEU A 81 -11.10 -23.04 8.22
C LEU A 81 -11.08 -22.21 9.49
N LEU A 82 -11.10 -22.87 10.66
CA LEU A 82 -11.16 -22.20 11.95
C LEU A 82 -9.91 -21.33 12.21
N PRO A 83 -8.67 -21.82 11.99
CA PRO A 83 -7.47 -20.98 11.96
C PRO A 83 -7.54 -19.84 10.94
N LEU A 84 -8.13 -20.05 9.77
CA LEU A 84 -8.21 -19.04 8.72
C LEU A 84 -9.15 -17.90 9.10
N TYR A 85 -10.33 -18.23 9.65
CA TYR A 85 -11.31 -17.30 10.20
C TYR A 85 -10.69 -16.45 11.32
N THR A 86 -10.14 -17.13 12.33
CA THR A 86 -9.55 -16.46 13.50
C THR A 86 -8.40 -15.56 13.10
N THR A 87 -7.51 -16.01 12.21
CA THR A 87 -6.40 -15.19 11.71
C THR A 87 -6.88 -13.94 10.98
N ALA A 88 -7.89 -14.05 10.10
CA ALA A 88 -8.43 -12.90 9.38
C ALA A 88 -9.06 -11.87 10.33
N ILE A 89 -9.87 -12.32 11.30
CA ILE A 89 -10.51 -11.47 12.31
C ILE A 89 -9.47 -10.80 13.20
N MET A 90 -8.49 -11.55 13.71
CA MET A 90 -7.43 -10.99 14.56
C MET A 90 -6.58 -9.98 13.81
N ARG A 91 -6.26 -10.24 12.54
CA ARG A 91 -5.52 -9.29 11.70
C ARG A 91 -6.28 -7.97 11.58
N PHE A 92 -7.58 -8.02 11.30
CA PHE A 92 -8.41 -6.82 11.26
C PHE A 92 -8.43 -6.06 12.58
N LEU A 93 -8.67 -6.75 13.70
CA LEU A 93 -8.72 -6.11 15.03
C LEU A 93 -7.38 -5.49 15.43
N ASN A 94 -6.27 -6.17 15.14
CA ASN A 94 -4.93 -5.66 15.40
C ASN A 94 -4.61 -4.44 14.52
N HIS A 95 -5.02 -4.47 13.25
CA HIS A 95 -4.86 -3.33 12.33
C HIS A 95 -5.65 -2.11 12.81
N LEU A 96 -6.90 -2.28 13.23
CA LEU A 96 -7.68 -1.18 13.81
C LEU A 96 -7.09 -0.65 15.11
N GLN A 97 -6.55 -1.52 15.96
CA GLN A 97 -5.85 -1.11 17.17
C GLN A 97 -4.61 -0.28 16.84
N GLY A 98 -3.85 -0.66 15.81
CA GLY A 98 -2.68 0.10 15.33
C GLY A 98 -3.01 1.50 14.77
N LEU A 99 -4.26 1.77 14.39
CA LEU A 99 -4.73 3.10 13.98
C LEU A 99 -5.02 4.04 15.16
N CYS A 100 -5.00 3.52 16.40
CA CYS A 100 -5.29 4.31 17.59
C CYS A 100 -4.18 4.18 18.62
N ASP A 101 -3.49 5.28 18.89
CA ASP A 101 -2.47 5.31 19.92
C ASP A 101 -3.07 5.17 21.33
N ASN A 102 -2.54 4.22 22.11
CA ASN A 102 -2.76 4.09 23.55
C ASN A 102 -4.21 3.92 24.02
N ILE A 103 -5.10 3.33 23.22
CA ILE A 103 -6.45 2.95 23.66
C ILE A 103 -6.62 1.44 23.76
N THR A 104 -7.44 1.01 24.72
CA THR A 104 -7.85 -0.39 24.88
C THR A 104 -8.66 -0.86 23.67
N LEU A 105 -8.62 -2.16 23.37
CA LEU A 105 -9.37 -2.77 22.27
C LEU A 105 -10.87 -2.49 22.31
N TYR A 106 -11.49 -2.51 23.49
CA TYR A 106 -12.90 -2.17 23.69
C TYR A 106 -13.22 -0.71 23.35
N LYS A 107 -12.39 0.24 23.78
CA LYS A 107 -12.52 1.66 23.40
C LYS A 107 -12.33 1.88 21.89
N MET A 108 -11.41 1.15 21.27
CA MET A 108 -11.24 1.16 19.81
C MET A 108 -12.51 0.68 19.11
N ALA A 109 -13.07 -0.44 19.56
CA ALA A 109 -14.28 -1.00 18.98
C ALA A 109 -15.47 -0.02 19.09
N TYR A 110 -15.64 0.61 20.26
CA TYR A 110 -16.64 1.67 20.43
C TYR A 110 -16.43 2.83 19.44
N LYS A 111 -15.18 3.30 19.26
CA LYS A 111 -14.85 4.39 18.32
C LYS A 111 -15.17 4.06 16.86
N PHE A 112 -14.98 2.81 16.46
CA PHE A 112 -15.19 2.36 15.07
C PHE A 112 -16.54 1.66 14.85
N ASN A 113 -17.45 1.69 15.84
CA ASN A 113 -18.74 1.00 15.81
C ASN A 113 -18.61 -0.52 15.54
N ILE A 114 -17.59 -1.15 16.11
CA ILE A 114 -17.40 -2.60 16.07
C ILE A 114 -18.13 -3.22 17.28
N PRO A 115 -19.03 -4.19 17.08
CA PRO A 115 -19.70 -4.90 18.17
C PRO A 115 -18.72 -5.54 19.16
N GLU A 116 -19.03 -5.44 20.45
CA GLU A 116 -18.20 -5.96 21.52
C GLU A 116 -17.97 -7.48 21.42
N TRP A 117 -18.96 -8.23 20.95
CA TRP A 117 -18.83 -9.68 20.80
C TRP A 117 -17.74 -10.07 19.78
N ILE A 118 -17.48 -9.26 18.75
CA ILE A 118 -16.38 -9.49 17.79
C ILE A 118 -15.03 -9.29 18.47
N VAL A 119 -14.94 -8.32 19.38
CA VAL A 119 -13.75 -8.10 20.21
C VAL A 119 -13.51 -9.27 21.16
N ASN A 120 -14.57 -9.80 21.74
CA ASN A 120 -14.51 -10.93 22.66
C ASN A 120 -13.99 -12.21 21.99
N LEU A 121 -14.14 -12.37 20.66
CA LEU A 121 -13.52 -13.46 19.90
C LEU A 121 -11.99 -13.50 20.09
N ARG A 122 -11.33 -12.36 20.31
CA ARG A 122 -9.88 -12.33 20.59
C ARG A 122 -9.56 -12.96 21.94
N HIS A 123 -10.39 -12.71 22.95
CA HIS A 123 -10.21 -13.28 24.28
C HIS A 123 -10.49 -14.78 24.27
N GLU A 124 -11.54 -15.22 23.58
CA GLU A 124 -11.91 -16.63 23.43
C GLU A 124 -10.85 -17.44 22.69
N THR A 125 -10.30 -16.89 21.60
CA THR A 125 -9.26 -17.57 20.80
C THR A 125 -7.89 -17.56 21.48
N ALA A 126 -7.52 -16.49 22.19
CA ALA A 126 -6.21 -16.37 22.83
C ALA A 126 -6.11 -17.11 24.18
N HIS A 127 -7.24 -17.34 24.88
CA HIS A 127 -7.24 -17.98 26.20
C HIS A 127 -7.67 -19.44 26.19
N GLY A 128 -7.89 -20.04 25.02
CA GLY A 128 -7.95 -21.50 24.82
C GLY A 128 -9.11 -22.25 25.50
N ASN A 129 -9.93 -21.58 26.31
CA ASN A 129 -10.93 -22.24 27.14
C ASN A 129 -12.19 -22.66 26.37
N ASN A 130 -12.50 -22.06 25.23
CA ASN A 130 -13.57 -22.47 24.30
C ASN A 130 -13.29 -21.90 22.92
N LEU A 131 -13.04 -22.74 21.90
CA LEU A 131 -12.93 -22.24 20.53
C LEU A 131 -14.32 -21.76 20.07
N PRO A 132 -14.44 -20.54 19.53
CA PRO A 132 -15.71 -20.02 19.06
C PRO A 132 -16.28 -20.91 17.96
N HIS A 133 -17.61 -21.12 18.00
CA HIS A 133 -18.29 -21.91 16.99
C HIS A 133 -18.12 -21.27 15.60
N ILE A 134 -17.91 -22.09 14.57
CA ILE A 134 -17.65 -21.61 13.20
C ILE A 134 -18.73 -20.63 12.68
N THR A 135 -19.99 -20.80 13.10
CA THR A 135 -21.08 -19.88 12.76
C THR A 135 -20.84 -18.46 13.27
N LEU A 136 -20.33 -18.31 14.49
CA LEU A 136 -20.04 -16.99 15.06
C LEU A 136 -18.89 -16.30 14.33
N LEU A 137 -17.90 -17.08 13.90
CA LEU A 137 -16.78 -16.58 13.10
C LEU A 137 -17.20 -16.17 11.68
N ARG A 138 -18.14 -16.91 11.06
CA ARG A 138 -18.78 -16.54 9.80
C ARG A 138 -19.48 -15.20 9.90
N GLU A 139 -20.29 -15.00 10.95
CA GLU A 139 -20.97 -13.74 11.21
C GLU A 139 -19.98 -12.59 11.41
N ALA A 140 -18.91 -12.82 12.18
CA ALA A 140 -17.86 -11.82 12.39
C ALA A 140 -17.15 -11.45 11.09
N ALA A 141 -16.77 -12.43 10.27
CA ALA A 141 -16.11 -12.19 8.99
C ALA A 141 -17.01 -11.40 8.02
N LEU A 142 -18.30 -11.73 7.94
CA LEU A 142 -19.27 -10.99 7.13
C LEU A 142 -19.46 -9.56 7.63
N PHE A 143 -19.58 -9.37 8.95
CA PHE A 143 -19.64 -8.03 9.54
C PHE A 143 -18.41 -7.21 9.16
N ILE A 144 -17.20 -7.76 9.34
CA ILE A 144 -15.94 -7.06 9.03
C ILE A 144 -15.86 -6.74 7.54
N PHE A 145 -16.27 -7.67 6.68
CA PHE A 145 -16.28 -7.46 5.25
C PHE A 145 -17.16 -6.26 4.85
N ASN A 146 -18.39 -6.20 5.36
CA ASN A 146 -19.30 -5.07 5.14
C ASN A 146 -18.76 -3.77 5.76
N TRP A 147 -18.16 -3.85 6.94
CA TRP A 147 -17.54 -2.69 7.57
C TRP A 147 -16.41 -2.11 6.70
N LEU A 148 -15.59 -2.97 6.07
CA LEU A 148 -14.52 -2.54 5.16
C LEU A 148 -15.07 -1.87 3.90
N ASP A 149 -16.20 -2.35 3.36
CA ASP A 149 -16.88 -1.69 2.25
C ASP A 149 -17.20 -0.22 2.60
N GLU A 150 -17.95 -0.02 3.69
CA GLU A 150 -18.46 1.29 4.08
C GLU A 150 -17.38 2.24 4.62
N ASN A 151 -16.44 1.71 5.41
CA ASN A 151 -15.52 2.54 6.20
C ASN A 151 -14.12 2.65 5.59
N TYR A 152 -13.77 1.80 4.62
CA TYR A 152 -12.52 1.90 3.88
C TYR A 152 -12.77 2.16 2.39
N TRP A 153 -13.36 1.21 1.65
CA TRP A 153 -13.44 1.31 0.19
C TRP A 153 -14.28 2.52 -0.25
N GLN A 154 -15.52 2.65 0.22
CA GLN A 154 -16.38 3.78 -0.17
C GLN A 154 -15.81 5.13 0.24
N ARG A 155 -15.09 5.20 1.38
CA ARG A 155 -14.45 6.45 1.83
C ARG A 155 -13.27 6.82 0.93
N GLU A 156 -12.42 5.85 0.62
CA GLU A 156 -11.26 6.03 -0.25
C GLU A 156 -11.71 6.47 -1.65
N LEU A 157 -12.74 5.84 -2.20
CA LEU A 157 -13.29 6.21 -3.50
C LEU A 157 -13.76 7.67 -3.55
N LYS A 158 -14.40 8.15 -2.47
CA LYS A 158 -14.86 9.54 -2.34
C LYS A 158 -13.69 10.51 -2.18
N ALA A 159 -12.59 10.07 -1.57
CA ALA A 159 -11.39 10.87 -1.39
C ALA A 159 -10.53 10.96 -2.66
N MET A 160 -10.57 9.95 -3.54
CA MET A 160 -9.80 9.92 -4.79
C MET A 160 -10.32 10.95 -5.82
N THR A 161 -9.51 11.97 -6.07
CA THR A 161 -9.74 12.97 -7.13
C THR A 161 -8.78 12.72 -8.29
N ASP A 162 -9.31 12.65 -9.51
CA ASP A 162 -8.50 12.57 -10.71
C ASP A 162 -7.82 13.91 -10.97
N VAL A 163 -6.50 13.87 -11.19
CA VAL A 163 -5.72 15.06 -11.55
C VAL A 163 -5.58 15.07 -13.07
N PHE A 164 -6.29 15.98 -13.73
CA PHE A 164 -6.12 16.24 -15.15
C PHE A 164 -4.94 17.19 -15.32
N VAL A 165 -3.82 16.67 -15.85
CA VAL A 165 -2.70 17.51 -16.27
C VAL A 165 -3.10 18.18 -17.57
N ASP A 166 -3.25 19.50 -17.57
CA ASP A 166 -3.46 20.25 -18.80
C ASP A 166 -2.20 20.11 -19.68
N GLN A 167 -2.36 19.42 -20.81
CA GLN A 167 -1.28 19.19 -21.77
C GLN A 167 -0.72 20.49 -22.35
N SER A 168 -1.45 21.59 -22.21
CA SER A 168 -1.04 22.95 -22.60
C SER A 168 0.05 23.53 -21.70
N GLN A 169 0.23 22.99 -20.48
CA GLN A 169 1.32 23.33 -19.55
C GLN A 169 2.48 22.33 -19.61
N CYS A 170 2.40 21.28 -20.43
CA CYS A 170 3.54 20.48 -20.85
C CYS A 170 4.40 21.31 -21.82
N ILE A 171 4.95 22.43 -21.34
CA ILE A 171 6.11 23.05 -21.95
C ILE A 171 7.11 21.91 -22.09
N ALA A 172 7.64 21.65 -23.29
CA ALA A 172 8.67 20.64 -23.54
C ALA A 172 9.64 20.62 -22.35
N ASP A 173 9.49 19.61 -21.49
CA ASP A 173 9.81 19.76 -20.09
C ASP A 173 11.33 19.68 -19.99
N LYS A 174 12.00 20.84 -19.93
CA LYS A 174 13.46 20.91 -19.72
C LYS A 174 13.87 20.17 -18.43
N ASP A 175 12.91 19.82 -17.59
CA ASP A 175 13.06 19.00 -16.39
C ASP A 175 13.03 17.49 -16.65
N ALA A 176 12.42 17.00 -17.75
CA ALA A 176 12.44 15.58 -18.12
C ALA A 176 13.86 15.09 -18.39
N ASP A 177 14.64 15.87 -19.15
CA ASP A 177 16.06 15.61 -19.41
C ASP A 177 16.86 15.53 -18.09
N LYS A 178 16.51 16.33 -17.08
CA LYS A 178 17.16 16.31 -15.76
C LYS A 178 16.83 15.06 -14.98
N THR A 179 15.56 14.61 -15.04
CA THR A 179 15.13 13.40 -14.34
C THR A 179 15.80 12.17 -14.93
N ASP A 180 15.95 12.10 -16.25
CA ASP A 180 16.65 10.99 -16.92
C ASP A 180 18.14 10.99 -16.58
N MET A 181 18.82 12.15 -16.65
CA MET A 181 20.22 12.27 -16.23
C MET A 181 20.44 11.88 -14.76
N LEU A 182 19.55 12.30 -13.85
CA LEU A 182 19.62 11.92 -12.43
C LEU A 182 19.42 10.41 -12.23
N LEU A 183 18.49 9.80 -12.98
CA LEU A 183 18.21 8.38 -12.90
C LEU A 183 19.39 7.56 -13.43
N GLU A 184 20.01 7.98 -14.54
CA GLU A 184 21.22 7.38 -15.09
C GLU A 184 22.40 7.48 -14.14
N LEU A 185 22.62 8.66 -13.54
CA LEU A 185 23.66 8.86 -12.53
C LEU A 185 23.44 7.97 -11.31
N TRP A 186 22.21 7.84 -10.83
CA TRP A 186 21.89 6.97 -9.70
C TRP A 186 22.13 5.49 -10.03
N LYS A 187 21.72 5.04 -11.23
CA LYS A 187 21.95 3.68 -11.72
C LYS A 187 23.44 3.37 -11.78
N SER A 188 24.25 4.24 -12.38
CA SER A 188 25.69 4.04 -12.52
C SER A 188 26.40 3.97 -11.16
N VAL A 189 26.14 4.91 -10.24
CA VAL A 189 26.70 4.87 -8.88
C VAL A 189 26.32 3.57 -8.15
N LYS A 190 25.07 3.14 -8.28
CA LYS A 190 24.59 1.91 -7.63
C LYS A 190 25.25 0.65 -8.22
N LEU A 191 25.44 0.60 -9.54
CA LEU A 191 26.14 -0.51 -10.22
C LEU A 191 27.62 -0.57 -9.80
N TYR A 192 28.34 0.56 -9.80
CA TYR A 192 29.74 0.58 -9.38
C TYR A 192 29.92 0.17 -7.91
N LYS A 193 29.00 0.58 -7.03
CA LYS A 193 28.97 0.12 -5.64
C LYS A 193 28.76 -1.39 -5.51
N LEU A 194 27.90 -1.97 -6.34
CA LEU A 194 27.66 -3.43 -6.37
C LEU A 194 28.88 -4.22 -6.85
N VAL A 195 29.65 -3.67 -7.78
CA VAL A 195 30.89 -4.28 -8.30
C VAL A 195 32.08 -4.12 -7.33
N GLY A 196 31.90 -3.43 -6.20
CA GLY A 196 32.91 -3.29 -5.16
C GLY A 196 33.75 -2.02 -5.24
N HIS A 197 33.38 -1.06 -6.11
CA HIS A 197 33.99 0.27 -6.11
C HIS A 197 33.34 1.11 -5.01
N ILE A 198 34.06 1.30 -3.91
CA ILE A 198 33.57 2.04 -2.74
C ILE A 198 33.99 3.51 -2.83
N ASN A 199 35.09 3.80 -3.54
CA ASN A 199 35.58 5.15 -3.74
C ASN A 199 35.24 5.69 -5.14
N ILE A 200 34.74 6.93 -5.22
CA ILE A 200 34.49 7.65 -6.49
C ILE A 200 35.78 7.78 -7.34
N LYS A 201 36.97 7.65 -6.74
CA LYS A 201 38.25 7.61 -7.46
C LYS A 201 38.49 6.32 -8.24
N GLU A 202 37.86 5.22 -7.84
CA GLU A 202 38.08 3.88 -8.41
C GLU A 202 37.11 3.56 -9.55
N ILE A 203 36.12 4.44 -9.79
CA ILE A 203 35.10 4.26 -10.81
C ILE A 203 35.70 4.46 -12.23
N PRO A 204 35.61 3.45 -13.12
CA PRO A 204 35.90 3.61 -14.55
C PRO A 204 34.97 4.66 -15.18
N ASN A 205 35.45 5.46 -16.14
CA ASN A 205 34.70 6.58 -16.77
C ASN A 205 34.35 7.75 -15.84
N ARG A 206 35.25 8.05 -14.90
CA ARG A 206 35.15 9.20 -13.99
C ARG A 206 34.78 10.51 -14.70
N LYS A 207 35.37 10.79 -15.87
CA LYS A 207 35.16 12.04 -16.62
C LYS A 207 33.71 12.22 -17.06
N GLU A 208 33.10 11.19 -17.63
CA GLU A 208 31.71 11.21 -18.09
C GLU A 208 30.75 11.45 -16.93
N MET A 209 30.98 10.77 -15.79
CA MET A 209 30.21 10.99 -14.56
C MET A 209 30.35 12.41 -14.00
N TRP A 210 31.56 12.98 -14.05
CA TRP A 210 31.79 14.37 -13.65
C TRP A 210 31.15 15.38 -14.61
N GLU A 211 31.09 15.07 -15.91
CA GLU A 211 30.42 15.90 -16.91
C GLU A 211 28.90 15.90 -16.69
N MET A 212 28.28 14.73 -16.49
CA MET A 212 26.88 14.61 -16.10
C MET A 212 26.57 15.37 -14.80
N MET A 213 27.44 15.26 -13.78
CA MET A 213 27.27 16.03 -12.53
C MET A 213 27.37 17.55 -12.74
N LYS A 214 28.28 18.00 -13.60
CA LYS A 214 28.41 19.44 -13.93
C LYS A 214 27.23 19.96 -14.73
N GLU A 215 26.72 19.18 -15.68
CA GLU A 215 25.51 19.52 -16.43
C GLU A 215 24.33 19.67 -15.48
N LEU A 216 24.09 18.70 -14.59
CA LEU A 216 23.06 18.79 -13.56
C LEU A 216 23.23 20.03 -12.65
N GLN A 217 24.46 20.35 -12.24
CA GLN A 217 24.74 21.51 -11.40
C GLN A 217 24.47 22.84 -12.14
N ASN A 218 24.92 22.98 -13.39
CA ASN A 218 24.71 24.18 -14.20
C ASN A 218 23.23 24.40 -14.48
N ILE A 219 22.51 23.33 -14.77
CA ILE A 219 21.07 23.36 -15.00
C ILE A 219 20.32 23.81 -13.73
N THR A 220 20.74 23.33 -12.55
CA THR A 220 20.14 23.71 -11.25
C THR A 220 20.37 25.19 -10.92
N ILE A 221 21.58 25.70 -11.17
CA ILE A 221 21.94 27.12 -10.95
C ILE A 221 21.13 28.04 -11.88
N ASN A 222 20.96 27.65 -13.15
CA ASN A 222 20.21 28.42 -14.13
C ASN A 222 18.70 28.45 -13.82
N THR A 223 18.13 27.39 -13.25
CA THR A 223 16.74 27.41 -12.75
C THR A 223 16.57 28.24 -11.47
N GLY A 224 17.58 28.30 -10.62
CA GLY A 224 17.56 29.17 -9.43
C GLY A 224 17.55 30.66 -9.76
N HIS A 225 18.19 31.09 -10.87
CA HIS A 225 18.17 32.49 -11.29
C HIS A 225 16.83 32.96 -11.86
N ASN A 226 15.99 32.07 -12.42
CA ASN A 226 14.65 32.44 -12.89
C ASN A 226 13.60 32.51 -11.76
N ASN A 227 13.87 31.93 -10.59
CA ASN A 227 12.97 31.97 -9.43
C ASN A 227 13.39 32.99 -8.36
N ASN A 228 14.46 33.75 -8.58
CA ASN A 228 15.01 34.71 -7.60
C ASN A 228 14.25 36.05 -7.49
N ASN A 229 12.99 36.12 -7.91
CA ASN A 229 12.10 37.21 -7.49
C ASN A 229 11.37 36.93 -6.18
N ASP A 230 11.47 35.73 -5.60
CA ASP A 230 10.88 35.46 -4.29
C ASP A 230 11.79 34.60 -3.40
N ILE A 231 12.14 35.22 -2.26
CA ILE A 231 12.61 34.61 -1.00
C ILE A 231 14.13 34.40 -0.86
N ASN A 232 14.76 35.47 -0.36
CA ASN A 232 15.99 35.41 0.43
C ASN A 232 15.78 34.55 1.69
N ASN A 233 16.41 33.37 1.78
CA ASN A 233 17.33 32.99 2.87
C ASN A 233 17.72 31.50 2.86
N GLN A 234 19.03 31.25 3.04
CA GLN A 234 19.71 30.04 3.58
C GLN A 234 20.05 28.85 2.63
N PRO A 235 21.06 28.01 2.97
CA PRO A 235 22.48 28.28 2.69
C PRO A 235 23.17 27.17 1.87
N SER A 236 24.33 27.51 1.33
CA SER A 236 25.20 26.72 0.45
C SER A 236 25.46 25.25 0.85
N LEU A 237 25.30 24.35 -0.13
CA LEU A 237 25.64 22.90 -0.17
C LEU A 237 27.15 22.58 0.01
N LYS A 238 27.82 23.21 0.97
CA LYS A 238 29.27 23.04 1.21
C LYS A 238 29.63 21.78 2.02
N TYR A 239 28.69 20.88 2.32
CA TYR A 239 28.89 19.78 3.28
C TYR A 239 28.97 18.37 2.68
N LEU A 240 29.04 18.20 1.35
CA LEU A 240 29.10 16.87 0.72
C LEU A 240 30.50 16.44 0.21
N MET A 241 31.57 17.04 0.73
CA MET A 241 32.94 16.57 0.47
C MET A 241 33.83 16.55 1.72
N LYS A 242 33.60 15.58 2.60
CA LYS A 242 34.65 14.94 3.39
C LYS A 242 34.41 13.44 3.44
#